data_AF-A0A2M8P8X3-F1
#
_entry.id   AF-A0A2M8P8X3-F1
#
_cell.length_a   1.000
_cell.length_b   1.000
_cell.length_c   1.000
_cell.angle_alpha   90.00
_cell.angle_beta   90.00
_cell.angle_gamma   90.00
#
_symmetry.space_group_name_H-M   'P 1'
#
loop_
_entity.id
_entity.type
_entity.pdbx_description
1 polymer ?
#
loop_
_entity_poly.entity_id
_entity_poly.type
_entity_poly.pdbx_seq_one_letter_code
_entity_poly.pdbx_strand_id
1 'polypeptide(L)'
;TLARLLAADDEAEHRQVGLVDAQGNAAAHTGEECFEYAGHFVGEGFACQGNILVGRHVIEAMAEAYQRTGGDLADRLMAALYAADRSGGDKRGRQSAGILVVKAGGGYGGDNDRMLDLRVDDHEDPVVRLREL
;
A
#
# COMPACT_ATOMS: atom_id res chain seq x y z
N THR A 1 11.92 5.24 15.25
CA THR A 1 12.45 5.32 13.87
C THR A 1 12.41 3.94 13.26
N LEU A 2 12.37 3.85 11.92
CA LEU A 2 12.40 2.57 11.20
C LEU A 2 13.60 1.71 11.63
N ALA A 3 14.80 2.28 11.69
CA ALA A 3 16.01 1.59 12.12
C ALA A 3 15.88 0.88 13.49
N ARG A 4 15.18 1.48 14.45
CA ARG A 4 14.95 0.86 15.77
C ARG A 4 14.01 -0.34 15.69
N LEU A 5 13.01 -0.30 14.79
CA LEU A 5 12.10 -1.43 14.58
C LEU A 5 12.84 -2.60 13.93
N LEU A 6 13.65 -2.31 12.90
CA LEU A 6 14.44 -3.32 12.20
C LEU A 6 15.48 -3.97 13.12
N ALA A 7 16.20 -3.18 13.93
CA ALA A 7 17.19 -3.71 14.87
C ALA A 7 16.58 -4.56 16.01
N ALA A 8 15.25 -4.51 16.20
CA ALA A 8 14.54 -5.29 17.20
C ALA A 8 13.81 -6.51 16.60
N ASP A 9 13.89 -6.72 15.29
CA ASP A 9 13.25 -7.82 14.56
C ASP A 9 14.32 -8.70 13.93
N ASP A 10 14.60 -9.84 14.56
CA ASP A 10 15.60 -10.81 14.06
C ASP A 10 15.22 -11.38 12.67
N GLU A 11 13.96 -11.22 12.23
CA GLU A 11 13.48 -11.65 10.91
C GLU A 11 13.28 -10.48 9.94
N ALA A 12 13.87 -9.30 10.19
CA ALA A 12 13.69 -8.11 9.36
C ALA A 12 14.03 -8.34 7.87
N GLU A 13 14.96 -9.26 7.56
CA GLU A 13 15.32 -9.60 6.17
C GLU A 13 14.24 -10.38 5.41
N HIS A 14 13.28 -10.99 6.12
CA HIS A 14 12.13 -11.70 5.53
C HIS A 14 10.87 -10.83 5.42
N ARG A 15 10.94 -9.56 5.83
CA ARG A 15 9.76 -8.70 5.96
C ARG A 15 9.87 -7.42 5.13
N GLN A 16 8.70 -6.81 4.90
CA GLN A 16 8.58 -5.48 4.33
C GLN A 16 7.80 -4.58 5.27
N VAL A 17 8.19 -3.31 5.35
CA VAL A 17 7.47 -2.29 6.11
C VAL A 17 7.62 -0.92 5.45
N GLY A 18 6.52 -0.18 5.38
CA GLY A 18 6.49 1.20 4.94
C GLY A 18 5.85 2.06 6.03
N LEU A 19 6.42 3.23 6.28
CA LEU A 19 6.01 4.17 7.32
C LEU A 19 5.90 5.56 6.72
N VAL A 20 4.87 6.28 7.13
CA VAL A 20 4.71 7.71 6.88
C VAL A 20 4.28 8.34 8.21
N ASP A 21 5.01 9.34 8.69
CA ASP A 21 4.64 10.05 9.91
C ASP A 21 3.63 11.18 9.65
N ALA A 22 3.14 11.80 10.72
CA ALA A 22 2.15 12.88 10.64
C ALA A 22 2.69 14.18 9.98
N GLN A 23 4.01 14.28 9.79
CA GLN A 23 4.66 15.38 9.08
C GLN A 23 4.91 15.05 7.60
N GLY A 24 4.55 13.83 7.16
CA GLY A 24 4.75 13.36 5.79
C GLY A 24 6.14 12.80 5.52
N ASN A 25 6.99 12.61 6.54
CA ASN A 25 8.26 11.92 6.36
C ASN A 25 7.98 10.43 6.13
N ALA A 26 8.51 9.89 5.04
CA ALA A 26 8.30 8.51 4.65
C ALA A 26 9.60 7.70 4.72
N ALA A 27 9.49 6.43 5.08
CA ALA A 27 10.58 5.46 5.10
C ALA A 27 10.04 4.07 4.79
N ALA A 28 10.85 3.23 4.14
CA ALA A 28 10.48 1.85 3.88
C ALA A 28 11.68 0.91 3.98
N HIS A 29 11.40 -0.37 4.20
CA HIS A 29 12.35 -1.46 4.21
C HIS A 29 11.78 -2.63 3.42
N THR A 30 12.62 -3.22 2.58
CA THR A 30 12.36 -4.52 1.95
C THR A 30 13.57 -5.37 2.27
N GLY A 31 13.39 -6.41 3.08
CA GLY A 31 14.47 -7.32 3.43
C GLY A 31 14.97 -8.11 2.22
N GLU A 32 16.25 -8.45 2.23
CA GLU A 32 16.93 -9.12 1.10
C GLU A 32 16.41 -10.55 0.86
N GLU A 33 15.77 -11.16 1.85
CA GLU A 33 15.18 -12.51 1.76
C GLU A 33 13.69 -12.51 1.39
N CYS A 34 13.14 -11.35 1.04
CA CYS A 34 11.79 -11.28 0.46
C CYS A 34 11.77 -11.90 -0.95
N PHE A 35 10.77 -12.71 -1.24
CA PHE A 35 10.66 -13.40 -2.53
C PHE A 35 10.57 -12.44 -3.72
N GLU A 36 11.44 -12.64 -4.71
CA GLU A 36 11.55 -11.76 -5.88
C GLU A 36 10.35 -11.83 -6.85
N TYR A 37 9.96 -10.73 -7.49
CA TYR A 37 10.51 -9.40 -7.32
C TYR A 37 9.99 -8.76 -6.02
N ALA A 38 10.90 -8.26 -5.20
CA ALA A 38 10.57 -7.52 -3.99
C ALA A 38 11.21 -6.14 -4.04
N GLY A 39 10.47 -5.12 -3.63
CA GLY A 39 10.98 -3.76 -3.62
C GLY A 39 10.01 -2.78 -2.98
N HIS A 40 10.46 -1.54 -2.86
CA HIS A 40 9.66 -0.43 -2.41
C HIS A 40 10.06 0.85 -3.13
N PHE A 41 9.20 1.86 -3.06
CA PHE A 41 9.45 3.22 -3.49
C PHE A 41 8.98 4.17 -2.38
N VAL A 42 9.83 5.12 -2.02
CA VAL A 42 9.54 6.15 -1.02
C VAL A 42 9.44 7.48 -1.76
N GLY A 43 8.29 8.12 -1.65
CA GLY A 43 8.05 9.45 -2.20
C GLY A 43 7.66 10.46 -1.13
N GLU A 44 7.36 11.68 -1.55
CA GLU A 44 6.94 12.74 -0.64
C GLU A 44 5.57 12.43 -0.04
N GLY A 45 5.52 12.14 1.26
CA GLY A 45 4.28 11.81 1.97
C GLY A 45 3.69 10.44 1.66
N PHE A 46 4.45 9.51 1.06
CA PHE A 46 3.99 8.14 0.83
C PHE A 46 5.12 7.11 0.71
N ALA A 47 4.79 5.84 0.94
CA ALA A 47 5.61 4.69 0.60
C ALA A 47 4.74 3.61 -0.03
N CYS A 48 5.24 2.97 -1.09
CA CYS A 48 4.63 1.79 -1.69
C CYS A 48 5.63 0.65 -1.79
N GLN A 49 5.15 -0.58 -1.71
CA GLN A 49 5.99 -1.77 -1.65
C GLN A 49 5.23 -3.01 -2.09
N GLY A 50 5.96 -4.05 -2.45
CA GLY A 50 5.41 -5.38 -2.66
C GLY A 50 6.52 -6.42 -2.81
N ASN A 51 6.13 -7.69 -2.66
CA ASN A 51 6.95 -8.87 -2.88
C ASN A 51 6.21 -9.84 -3.80
N ILE A 52 6.93 -10.81 -4.36
CA ILE A 52 6.40 -11.80 -5.31
C ILE A 52 5.80 -11.08 -6.54
N LEU A 53 6.23 -9.85 -6.83
CA LEU A 53 5.70 -9.07 -7.95
C LEU A 53 6.21 -9.61 -9.28
N VAL A 54 5.44 -9.42 -10.34
CA VAL A 54 5.87 -9.77 -11.71
C VAL A 54 7.08 -8.96 -12.17
N GLY A 55 7.34 -7.79 -11.56
CA GLY A 55 8.57 -7.04 -11.73
C GLY A 55 8.52 -5.65 -11.11
N ARG A 56 9.65 -4.94 -11.21
CA ARG A 56 9.84 -3.56 -10.71
C ARG A 56 8.76 -2.57 -11.17
N HIS A 57 8.34 -2.69 -12.42
CA HIS A 57 7.36 -1.82 -13.06
C HIS A 57 6.01 -1.76 -12.32
N VAL A 58 5.65 -2.78 -11.53
CA VAL A 58 4.45 -2.78 -10.70
C VAL A 58 4.50 -1.69 -9.62
N ILE A 59 5.64 -1.57 -8.93
CA ILE A 59 5.84 -0.53 -7.90
C ILE A 59 5.93 0.85 -8.55
N GLU A 60 6.58 0.95 -9.71
CA GLU A 60 6.70 2.20 -10.45
C GLU A 60 5.32 2.70 -10.90
N ALA A 61 4.47 1.82 -11.44
CA ALA A 61 3.09 2.15 -11.81
C ALA A 61 2.26 2.56 -10.58
N MET A 62 2.43 1.89 -9.44
CA MET A 62 1.78 2.25 -8.17
C MET A 62 2.14 3.66 -7.73
N ALA A 63 3.45 3.97 -7.73
CA ALA A 63 3.98 5.27 -7.31
C ALA A 63 3.54 6.39 -8.26
N GLU A 64 3.64 6.16 -9.57
CA GLU A 64 3.24 7.14 -10.59
C GLU A 64 1.74 7.46 -10.47
N ALA A 65 0.88 6.44 -10.34
CA ALA A 65 -0.55 6.65 -10.21
C ALA A 65 -0.92 7.41 -8.93
N TYR A 66 -0.25 7.14 -7.81
CA TYR A 66 -0.45 7.89 -6.56
C TYR A 66 -0.07 9.37 -6.69
N GLN A 67 1.00 9.67 -7.43
CA GLN A 67 1.51 11.02 -7.63
C GLN A 67 0.68 11.84 -8.62
N ARG A 68 0.15 11.18 -9.66
CA ARG A 68 -0.59 11.86 -10.74
C ARG A 68 -2.07 12.04 -10.46
N THR A 69 -2.63 11.19 -9.59
CA THR A 69 -4.05 11.27 -9.21
C THR A 69 -4.25 12.41 -8.22
N GLY A 70 -5.15 13.33 -8.56
CA GLY A 70 -5.70 14.31 -7.61
C GLY A 70 -6.87 13.72 -6.83
N GLY A 71 -7.54 14.55 -6.04
CA GLY A 71 -8.62 14.10 -5.17
C GLY A 71 -8.14 13.86 -3.74
N ASP A 72 -8.91 13.09 -2.98
CA ASP A 72 -8.57 12.79 -1.59
C ASP A 72 -7.57 11.63 -1.47
N LEU A 73 -7.22 11.25 -0.24
CA LEU A 73 -6.28 10.16 -0.01
C LEU A 73 -6.82 8.82 -0.53
N ALA A 74 -8.14 8.58 -0.43
CA ALA A 74 -8.76 7.35 -0.91
C ALA A 74 -8.68 7.25 -2.43
N ASP A 75 -8.95 8.34 -3.16
CA ASP A 75 -8.81 8.41 -4.63
C ASP A 75 -7.39 8.01 -5.07
N ARG A 76 -6.38 8.58 -4.40
CA ARG A 76 -4.96 8.33 -4.69
C ARG A 76 -4.54 6.90 -4.38
N LEU A 77 -4.97 6.36 -3.22
CA LEU A 77 -4.72 4.97 -2.84
C LEU A 77 -5.39 3.99 -3.81
N MET A 78 -6.62 4.27 -4.20
CA MET A 78 -7.37 3.44 -5.15
C MET A 78 -6.73 3.45 -6.53
N ALA A 79 -6.29 4.61 -7.03
CA ALA A 79 -5.57 4.70 -8.30
C ALA A 79 -4.24 3.94 -8.26
N ALA A 80 -3.48 4.06 -7.17
CA ALA A 80 -2.23 3.35 -6.96
C ALA A 80 -2.43 1.82 -6.98
N LEU A 81 -3.40 1.33 -6.20
CA LEU A 81 -3.73 -0.09 -6.12
C LEU A 81 -4.19 -0.63 -7.49
N TYR A 82 -5.05 0.11 -8.18
CA TYR A 82 -5.53 -0.25 -9.52
C TYR A 82 -4.39 -0.29 -10.54
N ALA A 83 -3.50 0.69 -10.56
CA ALA A 83 -2.39 0.73 -11.50
C ALA A 83 -1.41 -0.44 -11.29
N ALA A 84 -1.02 -0.70 -10.04
CA ALA A 84 -0.13 -1.81 -9.71
C ALA A 84 -0.71 -3.17 -10.15
N ASP A 85 -1.99 -3.38 -9.84
CA ASP A 85 -2.71 -4.59 -10.18
C ASP A 85 -2.83 -4.78 -11.70
N ARG A 86 -3.14 -3.71 -12.45
CA ARG A 86 -3.19 -3.76 -13.92
C ARG A 86 -1.82 -3.81 -14.60
N SER A 87 -0.74 -3.52 -13.88
CA SER A 87 0.63 -3.78 -14.30
C SER A 87 1.07 -5.23 -14.06
N GLY A 88 0.15 -6.11 -13.66
CA GLY A 88 0.38 -7.56 -13.48
C GLY A 88 0.51 -7.98 -12.02
N GLY A 89 0.71 -7.04 -11.09
CA GLY A 89 0.61 -7.27 -9.65
C GLY A 89 1.53 -8.39 -9.12
N ASP A 90 0.98 -9.17 -8.19
CA ASP A 90 1.61 -10.36 -7.60
C ASP A 90 1.56 -11.54 -8.60
N LYS A 91 2.68 -12.26 -8.74
CA LYS A 91 2.83 -13.43 -9.63
C LYS A 91 1.82 -14.54 -9.33
N ARG A 92 1.30 -14.60 -8.12
CA ARG A 92 0.30 -15.58 -7.67
C ARG A 92 -1.13 -15.20 -8.06
N GLY A 93 -1.32 -13.98 -8.58
CA GLY A 93 -2.64 -13.39 -8.79
C GLY A 93 -3.13 -12.62 -7.57
N ARG A 94 -4.44 -12.41 -7.50
CA ARG A 94 -5.12 -11.59 -6.49
C ARG A 94 -6.32 -12.33 -5.94
N GLN A 95 -6.61 -12.10 -4.67
CA GLN A 95 -7.76 -12.69 -3.99
C GLN A 95 -8.47 -11.67 -3.10
N SER A 96 -7.71 -10.74 -2.50
CA SER A 96 -8.25 -9.70 -1.63
C SER A 96 -7.70 -8.32 -1.96
N ALA A 97 -8.42 -7.29 -1.51
CA ALA A 97 -8.05 -5.89 -1.61
C ALA A 97 -8.70 -5.10 -0.48
N GLY A 98 -8.07 -4.00 -0.05
CA GLY A 98 -8.66 -3.11 0.95
C GLY A 98 -8.01 -1.75 0.99
N ILE A 99 -8.79 -0.76 1.41
CA ILE A 99 -8.35 0.62 1.67
C ILE A 99 -8.89 1.04 3.02
N LEU A 100 -8.00 1.52 3.89
CA LEU A 100 -8.33 2.12 5.17
C LEU A 100 -7.80 3.55 5.19
N VAL A 101 -8.70 4.51 5.38
CA VAL A 101 -8.37 5.92 5.62
C VAL A 101 -8.90 6.30 6.99
N VAL A 102 -8.00 6.84 7.82
CA VAL A 102 -8.32 7.30 9.17
C VAL A 102 -8.14 8.80 9.29
N LYS A 103 -9.01 9.43 10.07
CA LYS A 103 -8.99 10.84 10.41
C LYS A 103 -9.63 11.00 11.77
N ALA A 104 -9.04 11.79 12.66
CA ALA A 104 -9.60 12.06 13.98
C ALA A 104 -11.07 12.52 13.89
N GLY A 105 -11.99 11.76 14.51
CA GLY A 105 -13.44 12.00 14.44
C GLY A 105 -14.02 11.92 13.02
N GLY A 106 -13.32 11.25 12.11
CA GLY A 106 -13.68 11.16 10.69
C GLY A 106 -14.70 10.07 10.35
N GLY A 107 -15.02 9.19 11.30
CA GLY A 107 -16.01 8.15 11.13
C GLY A 107 -17.42 8.69 10.94
N TYR A 108 -18.29 7.86 10.37
CA TYR A 108 -19.70 8.21 10.22
C TYR A 108 -20.35 8.48 11.59
N GLY A 109 -20.85 9.70 11.80
CA GLY A 109 -21.37 10.13 13.10
C GLY A 109 -20.32 10.72 14.06
N GLY A 110 -19.04 10.71 13.69
CA GLY A 110 -17.94 11.35 14.45
C GLY A 110 -17.55 10.65 15.75
N ASP A 111 -17.96 9.39 15.93
CA ASP A 111 -17.72 8.59 17.14
C ASP A 111 -16.46 7.70 17.05
N ASN A 112 -15.82 7.66 15.88
CA ASN A 112 -14.60 6.91 15.62
C ASN A 112 -13.73 7.61 14.56
N ASP A 113 -12.53 7.07 14.34
CA ASP A 113 -11.53 7.67 13.44
C ASP A 113 -11.51 7.05 12.03
N ARG A 114 -12.36 6.07 11.73
CA ARG A 114 -12.37 5.37 10.44
C ARG A 114 -13.22 6.12 9.42
N MET A 115 -12.58 7.03 8.70
CA MET A 115 -13.22 7.80 7.63
C MET A 115 -13.65 6.91 6.45
N LEU A 116 -12.83 5.91 6.10
CA LEU A 116 -13.13 4.94 5.05
C LEU A 116 -12.50 3.59 5.40
N ASP A 117 -13.25 2.49 5.33
CA ASP A 117 -12.76 1.12 5.54
C ASP A 117 -13.46 0.21 4.54
N LEU A 118 -12.85 0.07 3.35
CA LEU A 118 -13.35 -0.75 2.25
C LEU A 118 -12.55 -2.03 2.18
N ARG A 119 -13.26 -3.17 2.07
CA ARG A 119 -12.64 -4.49 2.04
C ARG A 119 -13.35 -5.41 1.06
N VAL A 120 -12.56 -6.12 0.27
CA VAL A 120 -12.97 -7.29 -0.49
C VAL A 120 -12.04 -8.41 -0.05
N ASP A 121 -12.54 -9.32 0.79
CA ASP A 121 -11.70 -10.34 1.41
C ASP A 121 -11.51 -11.58 0.52
N ASP A 122 -12.42 -11.85 -0.42
CA ASP A 122 -12.32 -12.96 -1.38
C ASP A 122 -13.06 -12.66 -2.69
N HIS A 123 -12.34 -12.46 -3.78
CA HIS A 123 -12.88 -12.25 -5.13
C HIS A 123 -11.79 -12.47 -6.19
N GLU A 124 -12.16 -12.92 -7.40
CA GLU A 124 -11.21 -13.10 -8.52
C GLU A 124 -10.65 -11.78 -9.06
N ASP A 125 -11.42 -10.70 -8.95
CA ASP A 125 -10.99 -9.32 -9.25
C ASP A 125 -11.29 -8.35 -8.09
N PRO A 126 -10.58 -8.46 -6.95
CA PRO A 126 -10.92 -7.75 -5.73
C PRO A 126 -10.66 -6.25 -5.84
N VAL A 127 -9.66 -5.83 -6.63
CA VAL A 127 -9.32 -4.42 -6.83
C VAL A 127 -10.38 -3.69 -7.64
N VAL A 128 -10.93 -4.32 -8.69
CA VAL A 128 -12.08 -3.77 -9.42
C VAL A 128 -13.30 -3.72 -8.50
N ARG A 129 -13.58 -4.82 -7.79
CA ARG A 129 -14.72 -4.88 -6.86
C ARG A 129 -14.65 -3.83 -5.77
N LEU A 130 -13.46 -3.52 -5.26
CA LEU A 130 -13.25 -2.50 -4.22
C LEU A 130 -13.68 -1.11 -4.69
N ARG A 131 -13.53 -0.79 -5.99
CA ARG A 131 -13.96 0.51 -6.58
C ARG A 131 -15.47 0.68 -6.67
N GLU A 132 -16.23 -0.40 -6.51
CA GLU A 132 -17.68 -0.42 -6.63
C GLU A 132 -18.40 -0.31 -5.27
N LEU A 133 -17.63 -0.27 -4.16
CA LEU A 133 -18.14 -0.07 -2.80
C LEU A 133 -18.29 1.43 -2.49
#